data_AF-A0A7V4F4M9-F1
#
_entry.id   AF-A0A7V4F4M9-F1
#
_cell.length_a   1.000
_cell.length_b   1.000
_cell.length_c   1.000
_cell.angle_alpha   90.00
_cell.angle_beta   90.00
_cell.angle_gamma   90.00
#
_symmetry.space_group_name_H-M   'P 1'
#
loop_
_entity.id
_entity.type
_entity.pdbx_description
1 polymer ?
#
loop_
_entity_poly.entity_id
_entity_poly.type
_entity_poly.pdbx_seq_one_letter_code
_entity_poly.pdbx_strand_id
1 'polypeptide(L)'
;MKKRIGLLWLLLASIMNMQAQFNKGVNLTGWFQVSNPRQIQFSKYTYKDFEQIKSLGCDVVRLPINLHAMTNGAPNYRVDELFLSFLDSVVQWCETLQIHLIIDNHTFDPATNTPVTIGEPLTRVWYQLAAHYKNRSTIFTT
;
A
#
# COMPACT_ATOMS: atom_id res chain seq x y z
N MET A 1 -12.33 59.44 7.50
CA MET A 1 -12.76 58.16 8.12
C MET A 1 -12.24 57.03 7.27
N LYS A 2 -11.13 56.40 7.71
CA LYS A 2 -11.06 55.01 8.19
C LYS A 2 -11.15 53.95 7.08
N LYS A 3 -9.96 53.42 6.73
CA LYS A 3 -9.59 52.00 6.57
C LYS A 3 -10.62 51.13 5.84
N ARG A 4 -10.30 50.53 4.70
CA ARG A 4 -9.57 49.25 4.65
C ARG A 4 -9.07 49.00 3.22
N ILE A 5 -7.80 49.31 2.98
CA ILE A 5 -7.01 48.69 1.92
C ILE A 5 -6.07 47.76 2.69
N GLY A 6 -6.20 46.45 2.48
CA GLY A 6 -5.33 45.47 3.12
C GLY A 6 -6.00 44.13 3.32
N LEU A 7 -5.39 43.13 2.69
CA LEU A 7 -5.50 41.70 3.03
C LEU A 7 -6.63 40.90 2.37
N LEU A 8 -6.69 40.91 1.04
CA LEU A 8 -7.38 39.85 0.28
C LEU A 8 -6.58 39.42 -0.95
N TRP A 9 -5.31 39.04 -0.76
CA TRP A 9 -4.44 38.57 -1.85
C TRP A 9 -3.55 37.37 -1.48
N LEU A 10 -3.93 36.56 -0.50
CA LEU A 10 -3.21 35.33 -0.18
C LEU A 10 -4.21 34.26 0.23
N LEU A 11 -4.84 33.60 -0.75
CA LEU A 11 -5.43 32.26 -0.60
C LEU A 11 -5.94 31.75 -1.96
N LEU A 12 -5.12 31.88 -3.00
CA LEU A 12 -5.10 30.86 -4.05
C LEU A 12 -4.06 29.85 -3.60
N ALA A 13 -4.43 29.05 -2.58
CA ALA A 13 -3.70 27.83 -2.30
C ALA A 13 -3.87 26.96 -3.54
N SER A 14 -2.81 26.90 -4.33
CA SER A 14 -2.63 25.98 -5.44
C SER A 14 -3.13 24.61 -5.02
N ILE A 15 -4.23 24.17 -5.63
CA ILE A 15 -4.61 22.77 -5.66
C ILE A 15 -3.54 22.11 -6.54
N MET A 16 -2.37 21.85 -5.97
CA MET A 16 -1.40 20.99 -6.62
C MET A 16 -2.08 19.63 -6.70
N ASN A 17 -2.28 19.14 -7.92
CA ASN A 17 -2.58 17.74 -8.16
C ASN A 17 -1.45 16.94 -7.50
N MET A 18 -1.68 16.45 -6.28
CA MET A 18 -0.80 15.51 -5.59
C MET A 18 -0.95 14.12 -6.22
N GLN A 19 -0.82 14.01 -7.54
CA GLN A 19 -0.57 12.70 -8.12
C GLN A 19 0.87 12.33 -7.76
N ALA A 20 1.05 11.21 -7.08
CA ALA A 20 2.39 10.70 -6.84
C ALA A 20 3.07 10.49 -8.20
N GLN A 21 4.21 11.14 -8.39
CA GLN A 21 4.98 11.03 -9.62
C GLN A 21 5.94 9.85 -9.48
N PHE A 22 5.60 8.74 -10.13
CA PHE A 22 6.47 7.57 -10.23
C PHE A 22 7.33 7.67 -11.48
N ASN A 23 8.65 7.47 -11.36
CA ASN A 23 9.56 7.49 -12.50
C ASN A 23 10.09 6.09 -12.85
N LYS A 24 10.49 5.30 -11.85
CA LYS A 24 11.01 3.94 -12.07
C LYS A 24 10.52 3.00 -10.98
N GLY A 25 9.81 1.96 -11.41
CA GLY A 25 9.18 1.00 -10.51
C GLY A 25 9.74 -0.42 -10.61
N VAL A 26 9.60 -1.17 -9.52
CA VAL A 26 9.81 -2.62 -9.49
C VAL A 26 8.58 -3.32 -8.88
N ASN A 27 8.28 -4.52 -9.38
CA ASN A 27 7.25 -5.39 -8.82
C ASN A 27 7.90 -6.51 -8.01
N LEU A 28 7.52 -6.68 -6.74
CA LEU A 28 7.99 -7.78 -5.90
C LEU A 28 7.04 -8.99 -5.97
N THR A 29 6.83 -9.48 -7.19
CA THR A 29 5.94 -10.61 -7.50
C THR A 29 6.42 -11.92 -6.85
N GLY A 30 5.46 -12.75 -6.44
CA GLY A 30 5.70 -14.06 -5.84
C GLY A 30 6.21 -14.00 -4.40
N TRP A 31 6.03 -12.90 -3.68
CA TRP A 31 6.42 -12.77 -2.27
C TRP A 31 5.24 -12.92 -1.32
N PHE A 32 4.28 -12.00 -1.38
CA PHE A 32 3.04 -12.02 -0.58
C PHE A 32 1.88 -12.74 -1.29
N GLN A 33 2.15 -13.33 -2.46
CA GLN A 33 1.19 -14.11 -3.25
C GLN A 33 1.20 -15.57 -2.81
N VAL A 34 0.92 -15.80 -1.53
CA VAL A 34 0.90 -17.13 -0.89
C VAL A 34 -0.49 -17.49 -0.40
N SER A 35 -0.71 -18.76 -0.03
CA SER A 35 -2.05 -19.27 0.32
C SER A 35 -2.43 -19.04 1.79
N ASN A 36 -1.50 -18.62 2.65
CA ASN A 36 -1.77 -18.13 4.00
C ASN A 36 -0.57 -17.35 4.57
N PRO A 37 -0.73 -16.56 5.66
CA PRO A 37 0.32 -15.71 6.22
C PRO A 37 1.59 -16.44 6.64
N ARG A 38 1.48 -17.71 7.08
CA ARG A 38 2.64 -18.50 7.54
C ARG A 38 3.51 -19.00 6.39
N GLN A 39 3.05 -18.87 5.15
CA GLN A 39 3.82 -19.24 3.95
C GLN A 39 4.64 -18.08 3.38
N ILE A 40 4.46 -16.86 3.91
CA ILE A 40 5.26 -15.71 3.51
C ILE A 40 6.73 -16.01 3.84
N GLN A 41 7.60 -15.88 2.83
CA GLN A 41 9.03 -16.05 3.00
C GLN A 41 9.63 -14.76 3.58
N PHE A 42 9.71 -14.67 4.91
CA PHE A 42 10.12 -13.44 5.63
C PHE A 42 11.54 -12.97 5.31
N SER A 43 12.42 -13.86 4.84
CA SER A 43 13.80 -13.55 4.44
C SER A 43 14.00 -13.35 2.94
N LYS A 44 12.95 -13.46 2.12
CA LYS A 44 13.06 -13.34 0.66
C LYS A 44 13.50 -11.94 0.22
N TYR A 45 12.99 -10.91 0.90
CA TYR A 45 13.45 -9.53 0.78
C TYR A 45 13.59 -8.93 2.18
N THR A 46 14.61 -8.11 2.34
CA THR A 46 15.00 -7.45 3.58
C THR A 46 15.14 -5.94 3.34
N TYR A 47 15.33 -5.16 4.40
CA TYR A 47 15.65 -3.74 4.26
C TYR A 47 16.83 -3.48 3.29
N LYS A 48 17.82 -4.37 3.26
CA LYS A 48 18.98 -4.23 2.36
C LYS A 48 18.60 -4.27 0.89
N ASP A 49 17.62 -5.10 0.53
CA ASP A 49 17.11 -5.19 -0.83
C ASP A 49 16.39 -3.89 -1.23
N PHE A 50 15.68 -3.25 -0.30
CA PHE A 50 15.04 -1.96 -0.55
C PHE A 50 16.08 -0.82 -0.70
N GLU A 51 17.18 -0.84 0.05
CA GLU A 51 18.30 0.08 -0.19
C GLU A 51 18.87 -0.08 -1.61
N GLN A 52 19.02 -1.33 -2.06
CA GLN A 52 19.50 -1.63 -3.40
C GLN A 52 18.52 -1.17 -4.47
N ILE A 53 17.22 -1.43 -4.30
CA ILE A 53 16.15 -0.92 -5.18
C ILE A 53 16.25 0.60 -5.32
N LYS A 54 16.42 1.33 -4.21
CA LYS A 54 16.61 2.79 -4.24
C LYS A 54 17.87 3.18 -5.02
N SER A 55 18.99 2.48 -4.80
CA SER A 55 20.26 2.75 -5.49
C SER A 55 20.21 2.55 -7.00
N LEU A 56 19.31 1.68 -7.50
CA LEU A 56 19.04 1.49 -8.93
C LEU A 56 18.20 2.62 -9.55
N GLY A 57 17.84 3.62 -8.73
CA GLY A 57 17.03 4.76 -9.10
C GLY A 57 15.53 4.46 -9.12
N CYS A 58 15.07 3.37 -8.51
CA CYS A 58 13.65 3.12 -8.35
C CYS A 58 13.06 4.02 -7.25
N ASP A 59 11.88 4.56 -7.51
CA ASP A 59 11.13 5.40 -6.59
C ASP A 59 9.76 4.82 -6.21
N VAL A 60 9.35 3.70 -6.82
CA VAL A 60 8.13 2.98 -6.46
C VAL A 60 8.34 1.46 -6.43
N VAL A 61 7.74 0.81 -5.44
CA VAL A 61 7.62 -0.64 -5.32
C VAL A 61 6.14 -1.00 -5.40
N ARG A 62 5.78 -1.93 -6.28
CA ARG A 62 4.47 -2.59 -6.26
C ARG A 62 4.58 -3.94 -5.59
N LEU A 63 3.73 -4.15 -4.59
CA LEU A 63 3.66 -5.34 -3.75
C LEU A 63 2.31 -6.04 -3.98
N PRO A 64 2.23 -7.02 -4.90
CA PRO A 64 1.03 -7.82 -5.08
C PRO A 64 0.83 -8.80 -3.91
N ILE A 65 -0.41 -8.83 -3.39
CA ILE A 65 -0.76 -9.63 -2.21
C ILE A 65 -2.02 -10.46 -2.49
N ASN A 66 -2.02 -11.74 -2.12
CA ASN A 66 -3.25 -12.53 -2.12
C ASN A 66 -4.10 -12.17 -0.89
N LEU A 67 -4.70 -10.97 -0.87
CA LEU A 67 -5.33 -10.38 0.32
C LEU A 67 -6.39 -11.27 0.98
N HIS A 68 -7.18 -12.02 0.21
CA HIS A 68 -8.17 -12.93 0.77
C HIS A 68 -7.52 -14.02 1.66
N ALA A 69 -6.36 -14.52 1.24
CA ALA A 69 -5.59 -15.52 1.97
C ALA A 69 -4.88 -14.94 3.21
N MET A 70 -4.87 -13.61 3.38
CA MET A 70 -4.25 -12.93 4.52
C MET A 70 -5.22 -12.68 5.68
N THR A 71 -6.31 -13.44 5.73
CA THR A 71 -7.38 -13.29 6.72
C THR A 71 -7.68 -14.60 7.43
N ASN A 72 -8.42 -14.53 8.52
CA ASN A 72 -8.99 -15.70 9.18
C ASN A 72 -10.28 -16.25 8.51
N GLY A 73 -10.65 -15.72 7.34
CA GLY A 73 -11.84 -16.13 6.60
C GLY A 73 -13.16 -15.61 7.16
N ALA A 74 -14.26 -16.15 6.64
CA ALA A 74 -15.62 -15.75 6.99
C ALA A 74 -15.92 -15.97 8.50
N PRO A 75 -16.86 -15.18 9.08
CA PRO A 75 -17.61 -14.10 8.43
C PRO A 75 -16.92 -12.73 8.49
N ASN A 76 -15.89 -12.59 9.33
CA ASN A 76 -15.33 -11.27 9.65
C ASN A 76 -14.14 -10.90 8.78
N TYR A 77 -13.46 -11.89 8.19
CA TYR A 77 -12.26 -11.69 7.37
C TYR A 77 -11.23 -10.81 8.10
N ARG A 78 -11.00 -11.10 9.38
CA ARG A 78 -10.03 -10.36 10.18
C ARG A 78 -8.65 -10.57 9.57
N VAL A 79 -7.95 -9.47 9.28
CA VAL A 79 -6.57 -9.50 8.77
C VAL A 79 -5.69 -10.19 9.80
N ASP A 80 -4.86 -11.12 9.34
CA ASP A 80 -3.96 -11.88 10.21
C ASP A 80 -2.81 -10.98 10.71
N GLU A 81 -2.56 -11.01 12.03
CA GLU A 81 -1.59 -10.14 12.69
C GLU A 81 -0.13 -10.43 12.28
N LEU A 82 0.19 -11.68 11.90
CA LEU A 82 1.53 -12.02 11.40
C LEU A 82 1.77 -11.35 10.05
N PHE A 83 0.78 -11.43 9.16
CA PHE A 83 0.83 -10.73 7.88
C PHE A 83 0.91 -9.21 8.09
N LEU A 84 0.06 -8.65 8.96
CA LEU A 84 0.00 -7.20 9.18
C LEU A 84 1.31 -6.65 9.77
N SER A 85 1.87 -7.33 10.77
CA SER A 85 3.16 -6.98 11.37
C SER A 85 4.30 -7.00 10.36
N PHE A 86 4.29 -7.98 9.45
CA PHE A 86 5.31 -8.05 8.41
C PHE A 86 5.12 -6.99 7.32
N LEU A 87 3.87 -6.73 6.91
CA LEU A 87 3.57 -5.65 5.98
C LEU A 87 3.96 -4.29 6.57
N ASP A 88 3.77 -4.07 7.87
CA ASP A 88 4.22 -2.86 8.57
C ASP A 88 5.73 -2.65 8.48
N SER A 89 6.51 -3.73 8.49
CA SER A 89 7.96 -3.65 8.27
C SER A 89 8.27 -3.16 6.86
N VAL A 90 7.58 -3.69 5.84
CA VAL A 90 7.76 -3.25 4.44
C VAL A 90 7.35 -1.79 4.25
N VAL A 91 6.21 -1.39 4.82
CA VAL A 91 5.74 0.01 4.83
C VAL A 91 6.80 0.91 5.46
N GLN A 92 7.34 0.52 6.62
CA GLN A 92 8.36 1.28 7.30
C GLN A 92 9.65 1.41 6.47
N TRP A 93 10.08 0.35 5.78
CA TRP A 93 11.25 0.41 4.90
C TRP A 93 11.04 1.40 3.75
N CYS A 94 9.87 1.35 3.10
CA CYS A 94 9.48 2.28 2.06
C CYS A 94 9.44 3.74 2.55
N GLU A 95 8.84 3.99 3.72
CA GLU A 95 8.79 5.32 4.34
C GLU A 95 10.21 5.85 4.62
N THR A 96 11.07 5.02 5.23
CA THR A 96 12.47 5.38 5.56
C THR A 96 13.28 5.72 4.31
N LEU A 97 13.10 4.97 3.22
CA LEU A 97 13.87 5.12 1.98
C LEU A 97 13.22 6.08 0.97
N GLN A 98 12.08 6.67 1.33
CA GLN A 98 11.28 7.53 0.46
C GLN A 98 11.00 6.80 -0.88
N ILE A 99 10.47 5.59 -0.78
CA ILE A 99 9.98 4.77 -1.88
C ILE A 99 8.46 4.72 -1.76
N HIS A 100 7.77 5.04 -2.85
CA HIS A 100 6.32 4.86 -2.93
C HIS A 100 5.98 3.35 -2.92
N LEU A 101 4.94 2.96 -2.20
CA LEU A 101 4.48 1.57 -2.11
C LEU A 101 3.06 1.47 -2.67
N ILE A 102 2.88 0.60 -3.66
CA ILE A 102 1.56 0.23 -4.19
C ILE A 102 1.24 -1.15 -3.64
N ILE A 103 0.14 -1.24 -2.88
CA ILE A 103 -0.41 -2.52 -2.41
C ILE A 103 -1.65 -2.81 -3.25
N ASP A 104 -1.74 -4.02 -3.81
CA ASP A 104 -2.93 -4.44 -4.54
C ASP A 104 -3.32 -5.90 -4.26
N ASN A 105 -4.59 -6.20 -4.53
CA ASN A 105 -5.11 -7.54 -4.43
C ASN A 105 -4.74 -8.37 -5.67
N HIS A 106 -4.11 -9.51 -5.45
CA HIS A 106 -3.72 -10.47 -6.48
C HIS A 106 -4.27 -11.89 -6.22
N THR A 107 -5.29 -12.03 -5.36
CA THR A 107 -5.93 -13.33 -5.06
C THR A 107 -6.46 -14.09 -6.29
N PHE A 108 -6.61 -13.44 -7.44
CA PHE A 108 -7.26 -14.03 -8.62
C PHE A 108 -6.29 -14.77 -9.55
N ASP A 109 -6.81 -15.84 -10.15
CA ASP A 109 -6.17 -16.56 -11.25
C ASP A 109 -6.75 -16.08 -12.58
N PRO A 110 -5.93 -15.54 -13.51
CA PRO A 110 -6.38 -15.04 -14.81
C PRO A 110 -7.02 -16.12 -15.70
N ALA A 111 -6.78 -17.41 -15.44
CA ALA A 111 -7.40 -18.52 -16.16
C ALA A 111 -8.79 -18.89 -15.64
N THR A 112 -9.24 -18.28 -14.53
CA THR A 112 -10.51 -18.62 -13.88
C THR A 112 -11.39 -17.39 -13.69
N ASN A 113 -12.71 -17.57 -13.80
CA ASN A 113 -13.64 -16.49 -13.51
C ASN A 113 -13.60 -16.13 -12.03
N THR A 114 -13.50 -14.83 -11.75
CA THR A 114 -13.60 -14.32 -10.38
C THR A 114 -15.00 -14.60 -9.82
N PRO A 115 -15.12 -15.22 -8.63
CA PRO A 115 -16.42 -15.44 -8.01
C PRO A 115 -17.13 -14.12 -7.71
N VAL A 116 -18.44 -14.03 -7.99
CA VAL A 116 -19.25 -12.84 -7.70
C VAL A 116 -19.30 -12.48 -6.21
N THR A 117 -19.02 -13.46 -5.35
CA THR A 117 -18.98 -13.31 -3.89
C THR A 117 -17.71 -12.63 -3.37
N ILE A 118 -16.72 -12.33 -4.22
CA ILE A 118 -15.44 -11.76 -3.76
C ILE A 118 -15.57 -10.33 -3.19
N GLY A 119 -16.65 -9.61 -3.52
CA GLY A 119 -16.85 -8.24 -3.03
C GLY A 119 -16.86 -8.16 -1.51
N GLU A 120 -17.45 -9.14 -0.82
CA GLU A 120 -17.52 -9.17 0.64
C GLU A 120 -16.14 -9.29 1.31
N PRO A 121 -15.32 -10.34 1.05
CA PRO A 121 -14.00 -10.45 1.67
C PRO A 121 -13.11 -9.24 1.36
N LEU A 122 -13.09 -8.76 0.11
CA LEU A 122 -12.24 -7.64 -0.27
C LEU A 122 -12.64 -6.33 0.42
N THR A 123 -13.95 -6.04 0.53
CA THR A 123 -14.41 -4.84 1.23
C THR A 123 -14.00 -4.85 2.69
N ARG A 124 -14.09 -6.01 3.36
CA ARG A 124 -13.69 -6.17 4.77
C ARG A 124 -12.19 -6.00 4.96
N VAL A 125 -11.38 -6.57 4.08
CA VAL A 125 -9.92 -6.46 4.16
C VAL A 125 -9.48 -5.03 3.89
N TRP A 126 -9.98 -4.40 2.83
CA TRP A 126 -9.62 -3.03 2.49
C TRP A 126 -10.02 -2.04 3.57
N TYR A 127 -11.19 -2.22 4.21
CA TYR A 127 -11.58 -1.38 5.34
C TYR A 127 -10.57 -1.46 6.50
N GLN A 128 -10.12 -2.67 6.85
CA GLN A 128 -9.14 -2.88 7.92
C GLN A 128 -7.77 -2.28 7.57
N LEU A 129 -7.27 -2.53 6.35
CA LEU A 129 -5.98 -1.99 5.89
C LEU A 129 -6.02 -0.45 5.82
N ALA A 130 -7.10 0.13 5.29
CA ALA A 130 -7.28 1.58 5.23
C ALA A 130 -7.32 2.18 6.65
N ALA A 131 -8.06 1.55 7.58
CA ALA A 131 -8.12 2.00 8.97
C ALA A 131 -6.77 1.94 9.67
N HIS A 132 -5.97 0.90 9.41
CA HIS A 132 -4.63 0.71 9.97
C HIS A 132 -3.61 1.73 9.41
N TYR A 133 -3.67 2.01 8.10
CA TYR A 133 -2.70 2.88 7.43
C TYR A 133 -3.12 4.36 7.26
N LYS A 134 -4.32 4.76 7.69
CA LYS A 134 -4.86 6.13 7.48
C LYS A 134 -3.98 7.29 7.97
N ASN A 135 -3.10 7.05 8.94
CA ASN A 135 -2.23 8.06 9.55
C ASN A 135 -0.75 7.89 9.14
N ARG A 136 -0.45 6.97 8.20
CA ARG A 136 0.90 6.84 7.63
C ARG A 136 1.19 7.96 6.65
N SER A 137 2.46 8.09 6.27
CA SER A 137 2.93 9.16 5.39
C SER A 137 2.16 9.17 4.06
N THR A 138 1.80 10.33 3.55
CA THR A 138 1.11 10.48 2.24
C THR A 138 2.04 10.28 1.04
N ILE A 139 3.14 9.54 1.23
CA ILE A 139 3.98 9.01 0.15
C ILE A 139 3.20 7.87 -0.58
N PHE A 140 1.92 7.66 -0.28
CA PHE A 140 1.06 6.68 -0.93
C PHE A 140 -0.23 7.40 -1.38
N THR A 141 -0.42 7.60 -2.69
CA THR A 141 -1.73 8.00 -3.23
C THR A 141 -2.57 6.75 -3.44
N THR A 142 -3.76 6.77 -2.83
CA THR A 142 -4.94 5.97 -3.20
C THR A 142 -5.33 6.20 -4.65
#